data_AF-A0A2G1X072-F1
#
_entry.id   AF-A0A2G1X072-F1
#
_cell.length_a   1.000
_cell.length_b   1.000
_cell.length_c   1.000
_cell.angle_alpha   90.00
_cell.angle_beta   90.00
_cell.angle_gamma   90.00
#
_symmetry.space_group_name_H-M   'P 1'
#
loop_
_entity.id
_entity.type
_entity.pdbx_description
1 polymer ?
#
loop_
_entity_poly.entity_id
_entity_poly.type
_entity_poly.pdbx_seq_one_letter_code
_entity_poly.pdbx_strand_id
1 'polypeptide(L)' 'MTNPIVIDEDDLEDVYRDLADATEAAATGNPNECASKAADAKERVLELHENATTLEEIGAVDA' A
#
# COMPACT_ATOMS: atom_id res chain seq x y z
N MET A 1 11.77 18.71 -3.96
CA MET A 1 10.33 18.46 -3.75
C MET A 1 10.10 17.02 -4.15
N THR A 2 9.33 16.26 -3.39
CA THR A 2 9.00 14.87 -3.76
C THR A 2 7.99 14.92 -4.91
N ASN A 3 8.27 14.24 -6.02
CA ASN A 3 7.32 14.13 -7.12
C ASN A 3 6.15 13.25 -6.64
N PRO A 4 4.89 13.73 -6.70
CA PRO A 4 3.75 12.93 -6.30
C PRO A 4 3.63 11.72 -7.24
N ILE A 5 3.43 10.55 -6.63
CA ILE A 5 3.18 9.30 -7.32
C ILE A 5 1.67 9.07 -7.48
N VAL A 6 1.29 8.39 -8.55
CA VAL A 6 -0.09 7.98 -8.83
C VAL A 6 -0.21 6.49 -8.55
N ILE A 7 -1.21 6.12 -7.76
CA ILE A 7 -1.49 4.76 -7.34
C ILE A 7 -2.96 4.48 -7.64
N ASP A 8 -3.27 3.26 -8.06
CA ASP A 8 -4.65 2.80 -8.19
C ASP A 8 -5.33 2.75 -6.81
N GLU A 9 -6.58 3.18 -6.74
CA GLU A 9 -7.31 3.22 -5.47
C GLU A 9 -7.66 1.81 -4.97
N ASP A 10 -7.90 0.85 -5.86
CA ASP A 10 -8.21 -0.54 -5.51
C ASP A 10 -6.98 -1.21 -4.84
N ASP A 11 -5.79 -0.98 -5.40
CA ASP A 11 -4.54 -1.51 -4.83
C ASP A 11 -4.22 -0.90 -3.44
N LEU A 12 -4.56 0.38 -3.27
CA LEU A 12 -4.43 1.07 -1.99
C LEU A 12 -5.46 0.56 -0.96
N GLU A 13 -6.68 0.23 -1.39
CA GLU A 13 -7.71 -0.33 -0.51
C GLU A 13 -7.26 -1.68 0.07
N ASP A 14 -6.60 -2.52 -0.73
CA ASP A 14 -6.04 -3.79 -0.25
C ASP A 14 -5.01 -3.60 0.88
N VAL A 15 -4.13 -2.61 0.76
CA VAL A 15 -3.17 -2.26 1.83
C VAL A 15 -3.92 -1.85 3.11
N TYR A 16 -4.96 -1.03 2.99
CA TYR A 16 -5.76 -0.62 4.14
C TYR A 16 -6.49 -1.79 4.79
N ARG A 17 -6.99 -2.74 4.00
CA ARG A 17 -7.61 -3.97 4.53
C ARG A 17 -6.61 -4.82 5.29
N ASP A 18 -5.42 -5.07 4.75
CA ASP A 18 -4.40 -5.85 5.46
C ASP A 18 -3.96 -5.18 6.77
N LEU A 19 -3.87 -3.84 6.81
CA LEU A 19 -3.59 -3.11 8.05
C LEU A 19 -4.73 -3.17 9.08
N ALA A 20 -5.98 -3.10 8.62
CA ALA A 20 -7.16 -3.24 9.47
C ALA A 20 -7.22 -4.63 10.10
N ASP A 21 -7.05 -5.67 9.27
CA ASP A 21 -7.00 -7.07 9.71
C ASP A 21 -5.85 -7.32 10.69
N ALA A 22 -4.66 -6.76 10.43
CA ALA A 22 -3.52 -6.85 11.33
C ALA A 22 -3.83 -6.24 12.71
N THR A 23 -4.54 -5.11 12.72
CA THR A 23 -4.90 -4.40 13.95
C THR A 23 -5.96 -5.16 14.75
N GLU A 24 -6.95 -5.74 14.07
CA GLU A 24 -7.96 -6.62 14.68
C GLU A 24 -7.30 -7.88 15.28
N ALA A 25 -6.38 -8.51 14.55
CA ALA A 25 -5.62 -9.66 15.03
C ALA A 25 -4.78 -9.32 16.27
N ALA A 26 -4.15 -8.14 16.31
CA ALA A 26 -3.43 -7.67 17.49
C ALA A 26 -4.37 -7.47 18.69
N ALA A 27 -5.53 -6.85 18.47
CA ALA A 27 -6.53 -6.57 19.51
C ALA A 27 -7.13 -7.85 20.11
N THR A 28 -7.28 -8.90 19.30
CA THR A 28 -7.81 -10.21 19.72
C THR A 28 -6.75 -11.15 20.29
N GLY A 29 -5.48 -10.72 20.35
CA GLY A 29 -4.38 -11.53 20.90
C GLY A 29 -3.87 -12.61 19.95
N ASN A 30 -4.01 -12.42 18.62
CA ASN A 30 -3.43 -13.27 17.58
C ASN A 30 -2.18 -12.61 16.95
N PRO A 31 -0.99 -12.71 17.60
CA PRO A 31 0.21 -12.02 17.15
C PRO A 31 0.77 -12.58 15.83
N ASN A 32 0.52 -13.85 15.51
CA ASN A 32 1.01 -14.45 14.27
C ASN A 32 0.29 -13.86 13.05
N GLU A 33 -1.04 -13.73 13.14
CA GLU A 33 -1.85 -13.13 12.07
C GLU A 33 -1.57 -11.64 11.93
N CYS A 34 -1.45 -10.91 13.05
CA CYS A 34 -1.00 -9.51 13.03
C CYS A 34 0.34 -9.36 12.30
N ALA A 35 1.33 -10.19 12.61
CA ALA A 35 2.66 -10.11 12.00
C ALA A 35 2.62 -10.44 10.50
N SER A 36 1.85 -11.45 10.10
CA SER A 36 1.66 -11.83 8.70
C SER A 36 1.03 -10.68 7.91
N LYS A 37 -0.13 -10.20 8.36
CA LYS A 37 -0.88 -9.14 7.67
C LYS A 37 -0.12 -7.81 7.59
N ALA A 38 0.60 -7.46 8.65
CA ALA A 38 1.47 -6.28 8.61
C ALA A 38 2.67 -6.45 7.65
N ALA A 39 3.19 -7.66 7.49
CA ALA A 39 4.23 -7.94 6.51
C ALA A 39 3.70 -7.84 5.08
N ASP A 40 2.53 -8.42 4.81
CA ASP A 40 1.85 -8.35 3.51
C ASP A 40 1.56 -6.89 3.12
N ALA A 41 1.00 -6.10 4.04
CA ALA A 41 0.76 -4.68 3.82
C ALA A 41 2.05 -3.90 3.52
N LYS A 42 3.14 -4.21 4.23
CA LYS A 42 4.45 -3.58 3.98
C LYS A 42 4.98 -3.92 2.59
N GLU A 43 4.90 -5.18 2.18
CA GLU A 43 5.37 -5.62 0.87
C GLU A 43 4.58 -4.91 -0.24
N ARG A 44 3.25 -4.89 -0.13
CA ARG A 44 2.39 -4.14 -1.07
C ARG A 44 2.72 -2.65 -1.14
N VAL A 45 2.99 -1.98 -0.01
CA VAL A 45 3.40 -0.56 -0.03
C VAL A 45 4.70 -0.35 -0.82
N LEU A 46 5.66 -1.26 -0.68
CA LEU A 46 6.91 -1.21 -1.43
C LEU A 46 6.66 -1.44 -2.92
N GLU A 47 5.87 -2.46 -3.26
CA GLU A 47 5.50 -2.75 -4.64
C GLU A 47 4.75 -1.59 -5.30
N LEU A 48 3.79 -0.98 -4.60
CA LEU A 48 3.06 0.18 -5.10
C LEU A 48 4.00 1.35 -5.35
N HIS A 49 4.93 1.61 -4.43
CA HIS A 49 5.89 2.70 -4.60
C HIS A 49 6.90 2.43 -5.74
N GLU A 50 7.33 1.19 -5.94
CA GLU A 50 8.28 0.81 -7.01
C GLU A 50 7.63 0.85 -8.40
N ASN A 51 6.35 0.48 -8.49
CA ASN A 51 5.61 0.43 -9.76
C ASN A 51 4.81 1.71 -10.05
N ALA A 52 4.67 2.62 -9.09
CA ALA A 52 3.92 3.84 -9.30
C ALA A 52 4.59 4.74 -10.33
N THR A 53 3.76 5.32 -11.18
CA THR A 53 4.18 6.37 -12.12
C THR A 53 4.07 7.72 -11.43
N THR A 54 4.97 8.65 -11.74
CA THR A 54 4.86 10.01 -11.23
C THR A 54 3.81 10.81 -12.00
N LEU A 55 3.18 11.79 -11.34
CA LEU A 55 2.21 12.68 -11.99
C LEU A 55 2.83 13.46 -13.16
N GLU A 56 4.13 13.75 -13.09
CA GLU A 56 4.91 14.42 -14.14
C GLU A 56 5.04 13.53 -15.40
N GLU A 57 5.30 12.24 -15.23
CA GLU A 57 5.41 11.29 -16.35
C GLU A 57 4.09 11.15 -17.10
N ILE A 58 2.95 11.11 -16.39
CA ILE A 58 1.62 11.04 -17.03
C ILE A 58 1.35 12.33 -17.84
N GLY A 59 1.64 13.50 -17.27
CA GLY A 59 1.43 14.78 -17.97
C GLY A 59 2.32 14.98 -19.20
N ALA A 60 3.44 14.25 -19.31
CA ALA A 60 4.32 14.29 -20.47
C ALA A 60 3.87 13.37 -21.63
N VAL A 61 2.97 12.40 -21.39
CA VAL A 61 2.45 11.49 -22.43
C VAL A 61 1.26 12.10 -23.19
N ASP A 62 0.59 13.09 -22.60
CA ASP A 62 -0.59 13.76 -23.17
C ASP A 62 -0.26 15.10 -23.91
N ALA A 63 1.02 15.45 -24.06
CA ALA A 63 1.50 16.73 -24.60
C ALA A 63 2.08 16.66 -26.02
#